data_AF-A0A9E0XI60-F1
#
_entry.id   AF-A0A9E0XI60-F1
#
_cell.length_a   1.000
_cell.length_b   1.000
_cell.length_c   1.000
_cell.angle_alpha   90.00
_cell.angle_beta   90.00
_cell.angle_gamma   90.00
#
_symmetry.space_group_name_H-M   'P 1'
#
loop_
_entity.id
_entity.type
_entity.pdbx_description
1 polymer ?
#
loop_
_entity_poly.entity_id
_entity_poly.type
_entity_poly.pdbx_seq_one_letter_code
_entity_poly.pdbx_strand_id
1 'polypeptide(L)'
;MINKKSITQYIKDLFNVDAKQVNIRKLGEGVQGVGFLIEIRRPEGIKQYVIKGLFPEGLEHDYPSDRAGVFLLDLDEFRNLPKHVKAVDVLSELKDGSIKSIGGGREYYLLMERAEGKHYFNDLAGFSKKERLDPIDIQKIEVMTSYLADIHSVRKESKQLYWRKVRDTIGHGECLMGVFDTYPDGAISHKEMAEIEKMCVDWRMRLKPKHGRLCQVHGDFHPGNIWFKGDKDFILLDRSRGPWGDAADDVTALTINYIFFSINNYGDVR
;
A
#
# COMPACT_ATOMS: atom_id res chain seq x y z
N MET A 1 -17.49 13.53 -6.51
CA MET A 1 -18.97 13.54 -6.54
C MET A 1 -19.43 12.21 -5.98
N ILE A 2 -20.42 12.16 -5.09
CA ILE A 2 -20.92 10.88 -4.53
C ILE A 2 -22.06 10.31 -5.35
N ASN A 3 -22.19 8.98 -5.40
CA ASN A 3 -23.29 8.31 -6.05
C ASN A 3 -24.58 8.43 -5.23
N LYS A 4 -25.26 9.57 -5.37
CA LYS A 4 -26.47 9.89 -4.59
C LYS A 4 -27.55 8.83 -4.70
N LYS A 5 -27.77 8.27 -5.90
CA LYS A 5 -28.82 7.27 -6.13
C LYS A 5 -28.56 6.01 -5.30
N SER A 6 -27.37 5.43 -5.40
CA SER A 6 -27.03 4.21 -4.67
C SER A 6 -26.89 4.44 -3.17
N ILE A 7 -26.40 5.61 -2.75
CA ILE A 7 -26.38 5.99 -1.34
C ILE A 7 -27.80 6.14 -0.79
N THR A 8 -28.72 6.79 -1.51
CA THR A 8 -30.13 6.87 -1.11
C THR A 8 -30.72 5.47 -0.95
N GLN A 9 -30.42 4.54 -1.86
CA GLN A 9 -30.87 3.15 -1.76
C GLN A 9 -30.29 2.45 -0.52
N TYR A 10 -29.00 2.58 -0.25
CA TYR A 10 -28.39 2.03 0.96
C TYR A 10 -29.01 2.60 2.25
N ILE A 11 -29.21 3.92 2.32
CA ILE A 11 -29.86 4.58 3.47
C ILE A 11 -31.30 4.12 3.63
N LYS A 12 -32.02 3.93 2.53
CA LYS A 12 -33.38 3.38 2.51
C LYS A 12 -33.43 2.04 3.24
N ASP A 13 -32.52 1.14 2.88
CA ASP A 13 -32.48 -0.23 3.38
C ASP A 13 -31.98 -0.27 4.83
N LEU A 14 -30.94 0.49 5.17
CA LEU A 14 -30.38 0.58 6.53
C LEU A 14 -31.43 1.07 7.55
N PHE A 15 -32.22 2.07 7.16
CA PHE A 15 -33.14 2.75 8.06
C PHE A 15 -34.60 2.32 7.91
N ASN A 16 -34.90 1.43 6.96
CA ASN A 16 -36.25 1.00 6.57
C ASN A 16 -37.19 2.20 6.34
N VAL A 17 -36.82 3.06 5.39
CA VAL A 17 -37.58 4.26 4.99
C VAL A 17 -37.87 4.24 3.49
N ASP A 18 -38.62 5.19 2.96
CA ASP A 18 -38.77 5.41 1.51
C ASP A 18 -37.68 6.34 0.96
N ALA A 19 -37.30 6.14 -0.31
CA ALA A 19 -36.30 6.99 -0.97
C ALA A 19 -36.70 8.48 -1.00
N LYS A 20 -38.01 8.77 -1.08
CA LYS A 20 -38.56 10.15 -1.05
C LYS A 20 -38.33 10.85 0.29
N GLN A 21 -38.05 10.09 1.35
CA GLN A 21 -37.78 10.60 2.69
C GLN A 21 -36.31 10.98 2.89
N VAL A 22 -35.43 10.66 1.93
CA VAL A 22 -33.98 10.89 2.03
C VAL A 22 -33.57 12.06 1.15
N ASN A 23 -32.98 13.10 1.76
CA ASN A 23 -32.39 14.23 1.06
C ASN A 23 -30.86 14.22 1.23
N ILE A 24 -30.12 14.46 0.14
CA ILE A 24 -28.65 14.48 0.14
C ILE A 24 -28.14 15.78 -0.47
N ARG A 25 -27.49 16.60 0.36
CA ARG A 25 -26.86 17.87 -0.07
C ARG A 25 -25.42 17.97 0.38
N LYS A 26 -24.58 18.62 -0.43
CA LYS A 26 -23.20 18.94 -0.05
C LYS A 26 -23.25 19.90 1.14
N LEU A 27 -22.50 19.59 2.18
CA LEU A 27 -22.38 20.43 3.37
C LEU A 27 -21.22 21.42 3.22
N GLY A 28 -20.08 20.94 2.70
CA GLY A 28 -18.88 21.75 2.49
C GLY A 28 -17.66 20.90 2.18
N GLU A 29 -16.52 21.55 1.99
CA GLU A 29 -15.21 20.94 1.79
C GLU A 29 -14.25 21.44 2.87
N GLY A 30 -13.37 20.55 3.32
CA GLY A 30 -12.24 20.88 4.17
C GLY A 30 -10.93 20.60 3.43
N VAL A 31 -9.82 20.58 4.18
CA VAL A 31 -8.48 20.34 3.63
C VAL A 31 -8.34 18.93 3.03
N GLN A 32 -9.00 17.94 3.62
CA GLN A 32 -8.77 16.52 3.32
C GLN A 32 -9.92 15.85 2.57
N GLY A 33 -11.07 16.52 2.46
CA GLY A 33 -12.27 15.87 1.94
C GLY A 33 -13.51 16.75 1.91
N VAL A 34 -14.64 16.10 1.65
CA VAL A 34 -15.96 16.69 1.43
C VAL A 34 -17.00 16.03 2.33
N GLY A 35 -17.90 16.85 2.89
CA GLY A 35 -19.03 16.38 3.67
C GLY A 35 -20.35 16.51 2.91
N PHE A 36 -21.23 15.51 3.06
CA PHE A 36 -22.59 15.53 2.54
C PHE A 36 -23.58 15.30 3.68
N LEU A 37 -24.51 16.23 3.87
CA LEU A 37 -25.61 16.06 4.82
C LEU A 37 -26.66 15.13 4.21
N ILE A 38 -27.07 14.15 5.02
CA ILE A 38 -28.17 13.23 4.76
C ILE A 38 -29.29 13.57 5.73
N GLU A 39 -30.47 13.88 5.23
CA GLU A 39 -31.64 14.16 6.05
C GLU A 39 -32.70 13.10 5.78
N ILE A 40 -33.16 12.44 6.84
CA ILE A 40 -34.17 11.38 6.79
C ILE A 40 -35.42 11.89 7.49
N ARG A 41 -36.49 12.09 6.73
CA ARG A 41 -37.78 12.58 7.24
C ARG A 41 -38.67 11.43 7.70
N ARG A 42 -39.08 11.43 8.96
CA ARG A 42 -40.00 10.45 9.54
C ARG A 42 -41.17 11.15 10.24
N PRO A 43 -42.28 10.45 10.57
CA PRO A 43 -43.40 11.04 11.31
C PRO A 43 -42.98 11.69 12.63
N GLU A 44 -41.99 11.12 13.33
CA GLU A 44 -41.44 11.63 14.59
C GLU A 44 -40.46 12.80 14.43
N GLY A 45 -40.09 13.17 13.20
CA GLY A 45 -39.18 14.28 12.91
C GLY A 45 -38.09 13.97 11.90
N ILE A 46 -37.12 14.89 11.80
CA ILE A 46 -35.98 14.78 10.86
C ILE A 46 -34.75 14.26 11.62
N LYS A 47 -34.20 13.13 11.18
CA LYS A 47 -32.87 12.67 11.60
C LYS A 47 -31.82 13.07 10.58
N GLN A 48 -30.64 13.46 11.05
CA GLN A 48 -29.56 13.94 10.20
C GLN A 48 -28.30 13.10 10.39
N TYR A 49 -27.61 12.84 9.28
CA TYR A 49 -26.33 12.12 9.23
C TYR A 49 -25.38 12.84 8.26
N VAL A 50 -24.10 12.50 8.31
CA VAL A 50 -23.10 13.04 7.39
C VAL A 50 -22.34 11.89 6.73
N ILE A 51 -22.21 11.96 5.40
CA ILE A 51 -21.25 11.15 4.66
C ILE A 51 -20.00 11.99 4.42
N LYS A 52 -18.86 11.49 4.87
CA LYS A 52 -17.52 12.04 4.65
C LYS A 52 -16.88 11.31 3.47
N GLY A 53 -16.35 12.04 2.51
CA GLY A 53 -15.50 11.52 1.43
C GLY A 53 -14.12 12.16 1.50
N LEU A 54 -13.06 11.39 1.24
CA LEU A 54 -11.67 11.89 1.23
C LEU A 54 -11.18 12.12 -0.20
N PHE A 55 -10.37 13.17 -0.40
CA PHE A 55 -9.77 13.44 -1.71
C PHE A 55 -8.62 12.48 -2.00
N PRO A 56 -8.47 11.99 -3.25
CA PRO A 56 -7.49 10.95 -3.60
C PRO A 56 -6.07 11.48 -3.84
N GLU A 57 -5.62 12.52 -3.13
CA GLU A 57 -4.34 13.17 -3.43
C GLU A 57 -3.52 13.52 -2.18
N GLY A 58 -2.26 13.06 -2.16
CA GLY A 58 -1.13 13.68 -1.46
C GLY A 58 -1.05 13.48 0.05
N LEU A 59 -2.16 13.09 0.69
CA LEU A 59 -2.27 12.83 2.13
C LEU A 59 -2.43 11.35 2.44
N GLU A 60 -1.87 10.48 1.59
CA GLU A 60 -1.99 9.03 1.77
C GLU A 60 -3.44 8.55 1.69
N HIS A 61 -4.24 9.26 0.90
CA HIS A 61 -5.61 8.87 0.54
C HIS A 61 -5.68 8.40 -0.92
N ASP A 62 -4.54 8.18 -1.56
CA ASP A 62 -4.41 8.06 -3.01
C ASP A 62 -5.14 6.80 -3.54
N TYR A 63 -5.04 5.68 -2.83
CA TYR A 63 -5.74 4.44 -3.14
C TYR A 63 -7.08 4.32 -2.37
N PRO A 64 -8.07 3.62 -2.94
CA PRO A 64 -9.30 3.29 -2.22
C PRO A 64 -9.07 2.56 -0.89
N SER A 65 -8.05 1.70 -0.82
CA SER A 65 -7.67 0.98 0.39
C SER A 65 -7.25 1.92 1.51
N ASP A 66 -6.52 3.00 1.21
CA ASP A 66 -6.10 3.94 2.25
C ASP A 66 -7.31 4.67 2.85
N ARG A 67 -8.22 5.13 1.98
CA ARG A 67 -9.45 5.79 2.41
C ARG A 67 -10.35 4.82 3.21
N ALA A 68 -10.41 3.55 2.79
CA ALA A 68 -11.11 2.53 3.54
C ALA A 68 -10.49 2.33 4.93
N GLY A 69 -9.15 2.24 5.03
CA GLY A 69 -8.44 2.13 6.30
C GLY A 69 -8.75 3.30 7.25
N VAL A 70 -8.71 4.54 6.76
CA VAL A 70 -9.10 5.72 7.55
C VAL A 70 -10.54 5.60 8.05
N PHE A 71 -11.48 5.22 7.18
CA PHE A 71 -12.89 5.14 7.57
C PHE A 71 -13.20 3.96 8.50
N LEU A 72 -12.51 2.83 8.36
CA LEU A 72 -12.66 1.68 9.25
C LEU A 72 -12.16 2.03 10.66
N LEU A 73 -11.01 2.72 10.76
CA LEU A 73 -10.52 3.22 12.04
C LEU A 73 -11.48 4.28 12.63
N ASP A 74 -11.96 5.22 11.82
CA ASP A 74 -12.98 6.20 12.23
C ASP A 74 -14.23 5.47 12.77
N LEU A 75 -14.68 4.39 12.13
CA LEU A 75 -15.86 3.62 12.56
C LEU A 75 -15.69 3.03 13.97
N ASP A 76 -14.53 2.44 14.23
CA ASP A 76 -14.26 1.74 15.48
C ASP A 76 -13.96 2.68 16.65
N GLU A 77 -13.24 3.77 16.40
CA GLU A 77 -12.72 4.65 17.46
C GLU A 77 -13.61 5.85 17.79
N PHE A 78 -14.42 6.34 16.84
CA PHE A 78 -15.30 7.48 17.08
C PHE A 78 -16.29 7.26 18.23
N ARG A 79 -16.69 6.00 18.46
CA ARG A 79 -17.60 5.62 19.56
C ARG A 79 -16.92 5.55 20.93
N ASN A 80 -15.60 5.43 20.98
CA ASN A 80 -14.85 5.17 22.22
C ASN A 80 -14.37 6.46 22.90
N LEU A 81 -14.31 7.57 22.17
CA LEU A 81 -13.90 8.86 22.71
C LEU A 81 -15.13 9.66 23.24
N PRO A 82 -15.17 10.04 24.54
CA PRO A 82 -16.27 10.85 25.07
C PRO A 82 -16.45 12.18 24.33
N LYS A 83 -17.70 12.60 24.16
CA LYS A 83 -18.11 13.82 23.41
C LYS A 83 -17.72 13.80 21.93
N HIS A 84 -17.43 12.63 21.36
CA HIS A 84 -17.25 12.46 19.93
C HIS A 84 -18.54 11.99 19.24
N VAL A 85 -18.74 12.37 17.97
CA VAL A 85 -19.84 11.83 17.16
C VAL A 85 -19.63 10.35 16.91
N LYS A 86 -20.70 9.56 16.80
CA LYS A 86 -20.60 8.13 16.48
C LYS A 86 -20.69 7.92 14.98
N ALA A 87 -19.75 7.17 14.43
CA ALA A 87 -19.85 6.65 13.07
C ALA A 87 -20.90 5.51 13.01
N VAL A 88 -21.55 5.36 11.86
CA VAL A 88 -22.64 4.38 11.66
C VAL A 88 -22.18 3.21 10.81
N ASP A 89 -21.50 3.47 9.69
CA ASP A 89 -20.99 2.44 8.79
C ASP A 89 -19.89 3.00 7.87
N VAL A 90 -19.17 2.11 7.20
CA VAL A 90 -18.25 2.41 6.10
C VAL A 90 -18.79 1.80 4.81
N LEU A 91 -18.89 2.64 3.77
CA LEU A 91 -19.53 2.29 2.51
C LEU A 91 -18.49 2.13 1.41
N SER A 92 -18.54 1.00 0.71
CA SER A 92 -17.79 0.75 -0.52
C SER A 92 -18.70 0.95 -1.74
N GLU A 93 -18.21 1.67 -2.75
CA GLU A 93 -18.87 1.77 -4.05
C GLU A 93 -18.22 0.76 -5.00
N LEU A 94 -19.04 -0.14 -5.55
CA LEU A 94 -18.62 -1.20 -6.47
C LEU A 94 -18.52 -0.68 -7.90
N LYS A 95 -17.93 -1.48 -8.80
CA LYS A 95 -17.73 -1.09 -10.21
C LYS A 95 -19.04 -0.80 -10.96
N ASP A 96 -20.14 -1.43 -10.56
CA ASP A 96 -21.49 -1.19 -11.11
C ASP A 96 -22.19 0.01 -10.47
N GLY A 97 -21.52 0.72 -9.55
CA GLY A 97 -22.04 1.85 -8.79
C GLY A 97 -22.93 1.47 -7.62
N SER A 98 -23.12 0.18 -7.32
CA SER A 98 -23.84 -0.24 -6.12
C SER A 98 -23.02 0.05 -4.86
N ILE A 99 -23.71 0.22 -3.72
CA ILE A 99 -23.08 0.50 -2.43
C ILE A 99 -23.18 -0.74 -1.55
N LYS A 100 -22.05 -1.14 -0.95
CA LYS A 100 -21.96 -2.24 0.00
C LYS A 100 -21.29 -1.79 1.29
N SER A 101 -21.88 -2.14 2.43
CA SER A 101 -21.26 -1.99 3.74
C SER A 101 -19.99 -2.85 3.85
N ILE A 102 -18.93 -2.27 4.38
CA ILE A 102 -17.69 -2.99 4.74
C ILE A 102 -17.32 -2.81 6.22
N GLY A 103 -18.15 -2.13 7.01
CA GLY A 103 -17.90 -1.89 8.42
C GLY A 103 -18.21 -3.09 9.33
N GLY A 104 -17.78 -3.00 10.59
CA GLY A 104 -18.10 -3.98 11.64
C GLY A 104 -17.30 -5.29 11.57
N GLY A 105 -16.38 -5.44 10.62
CA GLY A 105 -15.43 -6.55 10.60
C GLY A 105 -14.41 -6.40 11.71
N ARG A 106 -14.24 -7.45 12.53
CA ARG A 106 -13.12 -7.52 13.51
C ARG A 106 -11.80 -7.80 12.81
N GLU A 107 -11.84 -8.63 11.76
CA GLU A 107 -10.69 -8.96 10.93
C GLU A 107 -11.04 -9.11 9.46
N TYR A 108 -10.05 -8.88 8.61
CA TYR A 108 -10.16 -8.96 7.16
C TYR A 108 -9.19 -10.01 6.62
N TYR A 109 -9.66 -10.82 5.68
CA TYR A 109 -8.88 -11.90 5.07
C TYR A 109 -8.73 -11.66 3.57
N LEU A 110 -7.53 -11.94 3.06
CA LEU A 110 -7.26 -12.00 1.63
C LEU A 110 -7.22 -13.47 1.19
N LEU A 111 -8.17 -13.88 0.34
CA LEU A 111 -8.14 -15.18 -0.33
C LEU A 111 -7.48 -15.00 -1.70
N MET A 112 -6.44 -15.79 -1.96
CA MET A 112 -5.63 -15.70 -3.18
C MET A 112 -5.33 -17.08 -3.77
N GLU A 113 -4.89 -17.12 -5.02
CA GLU A 113 -4.42 -18.34 -5.68
C GLU A 113 -3.13 -18.85 -5.03
N ARG A 114 -2.95 -20.17 -4.99
CA ARG A 114 -1.73 -20.78 -4.47
C ARG A 114 -0.63 -20.73 -5.53
N ALA A 115 0.53 -20.20 -5.14
CA ALA A 115 1.75 -20.29 -5.93
C ALA A 115 2.53 -21.60 -5.63
N GLU A 116 3.30 -22.06 -6.61
CA GLU A 116 4.25 -23.18 -6.48
C GLU A 116 5.60 -22.75 -7.07
N GLY A 117 6.70 -23.16 -6.43
CA GLY A 117 8.05 -22.88 -6.91
C GLY A 117 9.09 -22.92 -5.79
N LYS A 118 10.33 -22.58 -6.14
CA LYS A 118 11.45 -22.47 -5.23
C LYS A 118 11.87 -21.00 -5.13
N HIS A 119 11.92 -20.46 -3.91
CA HIS A 119 12.32 -19.07 -3.68
C HIS A 119 13.78 -18.83 -4.07
N TYR A 120 14.06 -17.66 -4.64
CA TYR A 120 15.37 -17.30 -5.22
C TYR A 120 16.52 -17.22 -4.20
N PHE A 121 16.25 -17.16 -2.88
CA PHE A 121 17.32 -17.34 -1.89
C PHE A 121 18.08 -18.66 -2.04
N ASN A 122 17.43 -19.71 -2.59
CA ASN A 122 18.10 -20.97 -2.84
C ASN A 122 19.18 -20.85 -3.92
N ASP A 123 18.92 -20.05 -4.96
CA ASP A 123 19.88 -19.77 -6.02
C ASP A 123 21.05 -18.96 -5.44
N LEU A 124 20.78 -17.89 -4.68
CA LEU A 124 21.82 -17.10 -4.00
C LEU A 124 22.69 -17.93 -3.03
N ALA A 125 22.08 -18.84 -2.26
CA ALA A 125 22.82 -19.77 -1.40
C ALA A 125 23.63 -20.81 -2.21
N GLY A 126 23.21 -21.11 -3.44
CA GLY A 126 23.96 -21.91 -4.38
C GLY A 126 25.18 -21.16 -4.92
N PHE A 127 25.04 -19.86 -5.20
CA PHE A 127 26.12 -19.04 -5.77
C PHE A 127 27.33 -18.95 -4.84
N SER A 128 27.13 -18.90 -3.52
CA SER A 128 28.25 -18.86 -2.54
C SER A 128 29.12 -20.14 -2.51
N LYS A 129 28.75 -21.17 -3.26
CA LYS A 129 29.53 -22.41 -3.39
C LYS A 129 30.25 -22.53 -4.73
N LYS A 130 30.09 -21.52 -5.60
CA LYS A 130 30.63 -21.52 -6.95
C LYS A 130 31.68 -20.43 -7.09
N GLU A 131 32.73 -20.71 -7.84
CA GLU A 131 33.68 -19.65 -8.26
C GLU A 131 33.07 -18.77 -9.36
N ARG A 132 32.13 -19.31 -10.16
CA ARG A 132 31.44 -18.63 -11.25
C ARG A 132 30.01 -19.10 -11.36
N LEU A 133 29.13 -18.22 -11.84
CA LEU A 133 27.74 -18.56 -12.13
C LEU A 133 27.66 -19.56 -13.30
N ASP A 134 26.76 -20.53 -13.18
CA ASP A 134 26.44 -21.44 -14.26
C ASP A 134 25.56 -20.74 -15.32
N PRO A 135 25.49 -21.25 -16.56
CA PRO A 135 24.61 -20.69 -17.58
C PRO A 135 23.15 -20.55 -17.14
N ILE A 136 22.68 -21.44 -16.26
CA ILE A 136 21.31 -21.42 -15.76
C ILE A 136 21.05 -20.30 -14.75
N ASP A 137 22.06 -19.98 -13.93
CA ASP A 137 21.99 -18.88 -12.97
C ASP A 137 21.90 -17.55 -13.71
N ILE A 138 22.75 -17.38 -14.73
CA ILE A 138 22.76 -16.20 -15.60
C ILE A 138 21.42 -16.04 -16.29
N GLN A 139 20.89 -17.14 -16.84
CA GLN A 139 19.59 -17.12 -17.52
C GLN A 139 18.45 -16.68 -16.60
N LYS A 140 18.39 -17.14 -15.35
CA LYS A 140 17.38 -16.68 -14.38
C LYS A 140 17.49 -15.18 -14.13
N ILE A 141 18.71 -14.66 -13.99
CA ILE A 141 18.97 -13.23 -13.82
C ILE A 141 18.51 -12.44 -15.04
N GLU A 142 18.78 -12.94 -16.25
CA GLU A 142 18.34 -12.31 -17.51
C GLU A 142 16.82 -12.24 -17.60
N VAL A 143 16.09 -13.30 -17.24
CA VAL A 143 14.62 -13.28 -17.28
C VAL A 143 14.06 -12.31 -16.23
N MET A 144 14.59 -12.28 -15.01
CA MET A 144 14.16 -11.32 -13.98
C MET A 144 14.44 -9.87 -14.39
N THR A 145 15.61 -9.59 -14.94
CA THR A 145 15.98 -8.22 -15.36
C THR A 145 15.17 -7.77 -16.58
N SER A 146 14.89 -8.68 -17.53
CA SER A 146 13.99 -8.41 -18.65
C SER A 146 12.58 -8.10 -18.15
N TYR A 147 12.04 -8.90 -17.22
CA TYR A 147 10.74 -8.63 -16.60
C TYR A 147 10.70 -7.26 -15.89
N LEU A 148 11.73 -6.91 -15.11
CA LEU A 148 11.82 -5.60 -14.47
C LEU A 148 11.82 -4.47 -15.50
N ALA A 149 12.63 -4.59 -16.57
CA ALA A 149 12.66 -3.60 -17.65
C ALA A 149 11.28 -3.40 -18.29
N ASP A 150 10.55 -4.50 -18.53
CA ASP A 150 9.20 -4.46 -19.10
C ASP A 150 8.22 -3.72 -18.18
N ILE A 151 8.14 -4.08 -16.90
CA ILE A 151 7.22 -3.39 -15.98
C ILE A 151 7.64 -1.94 -15.73
N HIS A 152 8.95 -1.64 -15.64
CA HIS A 152 9.47 -0.28 -15.42
C HIS A 152 9.26 0.64 -16.64
N SER A 153 9.01 0.06 -17.83
CA SER A 153 8.63 0.82 -19.03
C SER A 153 7.25 1.47 -18.92
N VAL A 154 6.37 0.94 -18.07
CA VAL A 154 5.03 1.48 -17.82
C VAL A 154 5.13 2.71 -16.92
N ARG A 155 4.98 3.90 -17.52
CA ARG A 155 5.07 5.20 -16.84
C ARG A 155 3.70 5.71 -16.39
N LYS A 156 3.71 6.57 -15.37
CA LYS A 156 2.53 7.33 -14.93
C LYS A 156 2.96 8.72 -14.48
N GLU A 157 2.21 9.73 -14.91
CA GLU A 157 2.42 11.09 -14.44
C GLU A 157 1.67 11.33 -13.13
N SER A 158 2.40 11.28 -12.00
CA SER A 158 1.87 11.69 -10.71
C SER A 158 2.98 12.02 -9.72
N LYS A 159 3.18 13.31 -9.47
CA LYS A 159 4.12 13.74 -8.42
C LYS A 159 3.73 13.23 -7.03
N GLN A 160 2.43 13.09 -6.76
CA GLN A 160 1.93 12.67 -5.45
C GLN A 160 2.27 11.21 -5.17
N LEU A 161 2.08 10.31 -6.14
CA LEU A 161 2.43 8.90 -5.99
C LEU A 161 3.94 8.70 -5.83
N TYR A 162 4.75 9.47 -6.57
CA TYR A 162 6.21 9.44 -6.38
C TYR A 162 6.62 9.92 -4.98
N TRP A 163 6.09 11.07 -4.54
CA TRP A 163 6.38 11.62 -3.21
C TRP A 163 5.92 10.71 -2.09
N ARG A 164 4.77 10.04 -2.30
CA ARG A 164 4.28 8.99 -1.42
C ARG A 164 5.28 7.85 -1.32
N LYS A 165 5.65 7.20 -2.44
CA LYS A 165 6.58 6.05 -2.39
C LYS A 165 7.88 6.40 -1.67
N VAL A 166 8.46 7.56 -1.94
CA VAL A 166 9.70 8.00 -1.25
C VAL A 166 9.47 8.23 0.25
N ARG A 167 8.32 8.78 0.66
CA ARG A 167 7.98 8.95 2.09
C ARG A 167 7.77 7.59 2.75
N ASP A 168 6.96 6.72 2.15
CA ASP A 168 6.55 5.45 2.72
C ASP A 168 7.75 4.50 2.87
N THR A 169 8.69 4.52 1.92
CA THR A 169 9.97 3.75 2.01
C THR A 169 10.77 4.08 3.27
N ILE A 170 10.61 5.29 3.81
CA ILE A 170 11.29 5.72 5.04
C ILE A 170 10.42 5.45 6.26
N GLY A 171 9.18 5.94 6.25
CA GLY A 171 8.36 6.05 7.45
C GLY A 171 7.24 5.02 7.62
N HIS A 172 6.97 4.20 6.60
CA HIS A 172 5.91 3.21 6.71
C HIS A 172 6.35 2.04 7.62
N GLY A 173 5.40 1.46 8.37
CA GLY A 173 5.63 0.34 9.29
C GLY A 173 6.13 -0.96 8.62
N GLU A 174 6.03 -1.03 7.30
CA GLU A 174 6.47 -2.17 6.46
C GLU A 174 7.78 -1.83 5.71
N CYS A 175 8.44 -0.73 6.05
CA CYS A 175 9.63 -0.20 5.40
C CYS A 175 10.69 0.20 6.44
N LEU A 176 11.60 1.13 6.17
CA LEU A 176 12.80 1.37 7.01
C LEU A 176 12.51 1.51 8.52
N MET A 177 11.69 2.49 8.92
CA MET A 177 11.41 2.75 10.35
C MET A 177 10.70 1.56 11.00
N GLY A 178 9.67 1.01 10.36
CA GLY A 178 8.97 -0.14 10.92
C GLY A 178 9.82 -1.41 11.00
N VAL A 179 10.69 -1.65 10.01
CA VAL A 179 11.64 -2.77 10.04
C VAL A 179 12.65 -2.59 11.17
N PHE A 180 13.15 -1.36 11.40
CA PHE A 180 14.00 -1.08 12.56
C PHE A 180 13.31 -1.38 13.89
N ASP A 181 12.02 -1.07 14.02
CA ASP A 181 11.23 -1.40 15.23
C ASP A 181 11.09 -2.92 15.46
N THR A 182 11.35 -3.76 14.44
CA THR A 182 11.35 -5.23 14.58
C THR A 182 12.70 -5.83 14.98
N TYR A 183 13.77 -5.04 14.96
CA TYR A 183 15.11 -5.57 15.25
C TYR A 183 15.23 -5.97 16.73
N PRO A 184 15.93 -7.08 17.04
CA PRO A 184 16.22 -7.44 18.43
C PRO A 184 17.04 -6.34 19.12
N ASP A 185 16.78 -6.14 20.42
CA ASP A 185 17.52 -5.20 21.24
C ASP A 185 19.04 -5.45 21.15
N GLY A 186 19.80 -4.38 20.87
CA GLY A 186 21.26 -4.44 20.80
C GLY A 186 21.85 -4.92 19.47
N ALA A 187 21.02 -5.29 18.47
CA ALA A 187 21.52 -5.60 17.12
C ALA A 187 22.17 -4.39 16.43
N ILE A 188 21.61 -3.20 16.70
CA ILE A 188 22.12 -1.89 16.29
C ILE A 188 21.71 -0.88 17.38
N SER A 189 22.51 0.15 17.64
CA SER A 189 22.13 1.14 18.65
C SER A 189 21.03 2.08 18.14
N HIS A 190 20.17 2.58 19.04
CA HIS A 190 19.17 3.61 18.69
C HIS A 190 19.81 4.86 18.05
N LYS A 191 21.05 5.18 18.42
CA LYS A 191 21.79 6.30 17.85
C LYS A 191 22.09 6.05 16.37
N GLU A 192 22.57 4.85 16.02
CA GLU A 192 22.86 4.47 14.64
C GLU A 192 21.57 4.37 13.80
N MET A 193 20.49 3.79 14.34
CA MET A 193 19.17 3.79 13.67
C MET A 193 18.73 5.22 13.33
N ALA A 194 18.76 6.13 14.32
CA ALA A 194 18.39 7.53 14.11
C ALA A 194 19.30 8.25 13.10
N GLU A 195 20.59 7.93 13.08
CA GLU A 195 21.53 8.47 12.08
C GLU A 195 21.16 8.03 10.67
N ILE A 196 20.84 6.75 10.46
CA ILE A 196 20.40 6.22 9.16
C ILE A 196 19.08 6.87 8.73
N GLU A 197 18.08 6.95 9.62
CA GLU A 197 16.80 7.58 9.32
C GLU A 197 16.95 9.04 8.90
N LYS A 198 17.78 9.82 9.61
CA LYS A 198 18.06 11.22 9.26
C LYS A 198 18.70 11.33 7.87
N MET A 199 19.64 10.46 7.55
CA MET A 199 20.24 10.41 6.20
C MET A 199 19.18 10.13 5.13
N CYS A 200 18.22 9.24 5.40
CA CYS A 200 17.11 8.95 4.50
C CYS A 200 16.18 10.16 4.33
N VAL A 201 15.90 10.92 5.40
CA VAL A 201 15.11 12.17 5.33
C VAL A 201 15.79 13.21 4.44
N ASP A 202 17.12 13.36 4.52
CA ASP A 202 17.87 14.25 3.64
C ASP A 202 17.80 13.79 2.18
N TRP A 203 17.95 12.49 1.93
CA TRP A 203 17.80 11.90 0.59
C TRP A 203 16.40 12.09 0.03
N ARG A 204 15.35 12.01 0.85
CA ARG A 204 13.97 12.28 0.42
C ARG A 204 13.84 13.67 -0.20
N MET A 205 14.46 14.70 0.37
CA MET A 205 14.46 16.04 -0.22
C MET A 205 15.19 16.09 -1.56
N ARG A 206 16.28 15.33 -1.72
CA ARG A 206 17.06 15.24 -2.96
C ARG A 206 16.31 14.47 -4.07
N LEU A 207 15.50 13.48 -3.70
CA LEU A 207 14.72 12.66 -4.63
C LEU A 207 13.41 13.32 -5.03
N LYS A 208 12.78 14.11 -4.15
CA LYS A 208 11.46 14.73 -4.38
C LYS A 208 11.27 15.42 -5.75
N PRO A 209 12.24 16.17 -6.31
CA PRO A 209 12.11 16.79 -7.63
C PRO A 209 12.15 15.80 -8.80
N LYS A 210 12.62 14.57 -8.59
CA LYS A 210 12.82 13.54 -9.63
C LYS A 210 11.57 12.73 -9.93
N HIS A 211 10.39 13.31 -9.74
CA HIS A 211 9.12 12.60 -9.86
C HIS A 211 8.81 12.05 -11.27
N GLY A 212 9.48 12.57 -12.31
CA GLY A 212 9.42 11.98 -13.66
C GLY A 212 10.01 10.57 -13.77
N ARG A 213 10.61 10.04 -12.70
CA ARG A 213 11.06 8.65 -12.61
C ARG A 213 9.95 7.66 -12.32
N LEU A 214 8.75 8.12 -11.96
CA LEU A 214 7.65 7.25 -11.56
C LEU A 214 7.34 6.21 -12.65
N CYS A 215 7.44 4.94 -12.29
CA CYS A 215 7.05 3.81 -13.12
C CYS A 215 6.29 2.78 -12.30
N GLN A 216 5.71 1.82 -13.00
CA GLN A 216 5.21 0.62 -12.36
C GLN A 216 6.40 -0.14 -11.76
N VAL A 217 6.22 -0.67 -10.54
CA VAL A 217 7.23 -1.44 -9.80
C VAL A 217 6.58 -2.66 -9.16
N HIS A 218 7.38 -3.65 -8.77
CA HIS A 218 6.93 -4.62 -7.79
C HIS A 218 6.82 -3.97 -6.41
N GLY A 219 7.84 -3.20 -6.02
CA GLY A 219 7.90 -2.44 -4.77
C GLY A 219 8.51 -3.21 -3.60
N ASP A 220 8.79 -4.51 -3.79
CA ASP A 220 9.48 -5.39 -2.84
C ASP A 220 10.12 -6.59 -3.58
N PHE A 221 10.85 -6.32 -4.67
CA PHE A 221 11.41 -7.34 -5.57
C PHE A 221 12.67 -8.01 -4.98
N HIS A 222 12.50 -8.78 -3.91
CA HIS A 222 13.60 -9.47 -3.22
C HIS A 222 13.46 -11.01 -3.34
N PRO A 223 14.52 -11.79 -3.04
CA PRO A 223 14.55 -13.22 -3.34
C PRO A 223 13.49 -14.09 -2.65
N GLY A 224 12.83 -13.59 -1.60
CA GLY A 224 11.74 -14.30 -0.92
C GLY A 224 10.43 -14.26 -1.71
N ASN A 225 10.21 -13.18 -2.47
CA ASN A 225 9.01 -12.93 -3.26
C ASN A 225 9.11 -13.43 -4.71
N ILE A 226 10.24 -14.03 -5.08
CA ILE A 226 10.51 -14.53 -6.43
C ILE A 226 10.63 -16.04 -6.36
N TRP A 227 9.64 -16.76 -6.88
CA TRP A 227 9.60 -18.22 -6.86
C TRP A 227 9.74 -18.78 -8.26
N PHE A 228 10.82 -19.51 -8.51
CA PHE A 228 11.05 -20.16 -9.78
C PHE A 228 10.35 -21.51 -9.88
N LYS A 229 9.69 -21.75 -11.01
CA LYS A 229 9.18 -23.04 -11.45
C LYS A 229 10.05 -23.55 -12.59
N GLY A 230 11.14 -24.22 -12.24
CA GLY A 230 12.19 -24.58 -13.20
C GLY A 230 13.12 -23.40 -13.45
N ASP A 231 13.49 -23.19 -14.71
CA ASP A 231 14.65 -22.37 -15.05
C ASP A 231 14.33 -20.99 -15.61
N LYS A 232 13.15 -20.80 -16.21
CA LYS A 232 12.75 -19.54 -16.86
C LYS A 232 11.41 -18.99 -16.38
N ASP A 233 10.60 -19.84 -15.77
CA ASP A 233 9.27 -19.45 -15.31
C ASP A 233 9.37 -19.10 -13.82
N PHE A 234 8.88 -17.93 -13.44
CA PHE A 234 8.80 -17.53 -12.05
C PHE A 234 7.47 -16.83 -11.77
N ILE A 235 7.03 -16.96 -10.54
CA ILE A 235 5.86 -16.30 -10.00
C ILE A 235 6.29 -15.33 -8.90
N LEU A 236 5.59 -14.20 -8.84
CA LEU A 236 5.84 -13.16 -7.85
C LEU A 236 4.80 -13.21 -6.75
N LEU A 237 5.26 -12.91 -5.55
CA LEU A 237 4.46 -12.84 -4.34
C LEU A 237 4.59 -11.44 -3.75
N ASP A 238 3.62 -11.08 -2.91
CA ASP A 238 3.66 -9.89 -2.06
C ASP A 238 4.03 -8.57 -2.76
N ARG A 239 2.98 -7.93 -3.30
CA ARG A 239 3.05 -6.57 -3.86
C ARG A 239 2.41 -5.53 -2.93
N SER A 240 2.50 -5.76 -1.62
CA SER A 240 1.81 -4.95 -0.59
C SER A 240 2.26 -3.48 -0.56
N ARG A 241 3.50 -3.18 -1.01
CA ARG A 241 4.07 -1.82 -1.03
C ARG A 241 3.62 -0.94 -2.21
N GLY A 242 2.61 -1.40 -2.94
CA GLY A 242 1.93 -0.63 -3.97
C GLY A 242 2.59 -0.68 -5.35
N PRO A 243 1.84 -0.32 -6.41
CA PRO A 243 2.27 -0.59 -7.78
C PRO A 243 3.14 0.49 -8.43
N TRP A 244 3.31 1.66 -7.82
CA TRP A 244 3.97 2.83 -8.44
C TRP A 244 5.15 3.30 -7.59
N GLY A 245 6.32 3.46 -8.22
CA GLY A 245 7.55 3.84 -7.53
C GLY A 245 8.70 4.23 -8.47
N ASP A 246 9.93 4.13 -7.97
CA ASP A 246 11.16 4.37 -8.74
C ASP A 246 11.77 3.00 -9.10
N ALA A 247 12.15 2.79 -10.36
CA ALA A 247 12.80 1.55 -10.82
C ALA A 247 14.02 1.16 -9.97
N ALA A 248 14.71 2.15 -9.42
CA ALA A 248 15.85 1.95 -8.54
C ALA A 248 15.50 1.13 -7.28
N ASP A 249 14.24 1.17 -6.83
CA ASP A 249 13.77 0.42 -5.66
C ASP A 249 13.83 -1.09 -5.91
N ASP A 250 13.18 -1.59 -6.97
CA ASP A 250 13.19 -3.01 -7.33
C ASP A 250 14.60 -3.51 -7.63
N VAL A 251 15.40 -2.72 -8.35
CA VAL A 251 16.79 -3.09 -8.66
C VAL A 251 17.60 -3.19 -7.37
N THR A 252 17.51 -2.20 -6.48
CA THR A 252 18.26 -2.20 -5.21
C THR A 252 17.82 -3.35 -4.31
N ALA A 253 16.50 -3.59 -4.20
CA ALA A 253 15.92 -4.68 -3.41
C ALA A 253 16.46 -6.05 -3.84
N LEU A 254 16.66 -6.27 -5.14
CA LEU A 254 17.28 -7.50 -5.63
C LEU A 254 18.80 -7.49 -5.41
N THR A 255 19.50 -6.45 -5.84
CA THR A 255 20.97 -6.45 -5.92
C THR A 255 21.64 -6.43 -4.55
N ILE A 256 21.03 -5.80 -3.54
CA ILE A 256 21.60 -5.76 -2.18
C ILE A 256 21.76 -7.17 -1.61
N ASN A 257 20.93 -8.13 -2.04
CA ASN A 257 21.02 -9.51 -1.58
C ASN A 257 22.29 -10.22 -2.08
N TYR A 258 22.83 -9.87 -3.25
CA TYR A 258 24.11 -10.43 -3.69
C TYR A 258 25.25 -9.98 -2.78
N ILE A 259 25.26 -8.69 -2.44
CA ILE A 259 26.24 -8.09 -1.53
C ILE A 259 26.09 -8.70 -0.13
N PHE A 260 24.86 -8.78 0.37
CA PHE A 260 24.56 -9.37 1.68
C PHE A 260 25.02 -10.83 1.76
N PHE A 261 24.75 -11.63 0.73
CA PHE A 261 25.21 -13.02 0.70
C PHE A 261 26.73 -13.12 0.67
N SER A 262 27.44 -12.25 -0.05
CA SER A 262 28.90 -12.21 -0.01
C SER A 262 29.42 -11.90 1.39
N ILE A 263 28.93 -10.82 2.00
CA ILE A 263 29.36 -10.40 3.35
C ILE A 263 29.06 -11.50 4.37
N ASN A 264 27.87 -12.09 4.32
CA ASN A 264 27.46 -13.12 5.26
C ASN A 264 28.28 -14.42 5.13
N ASN A 265 28.74 -14.79 3.94
CA ASN A 265 29.51 -16.01 3.72
C ASN A 265 31.04 -15.81 3.87
N TYR A 266 31.56 -14.63 3.53
CA TYR A 266 33.00 -14.40 3.42
C TYR A 266 33.53 -13.26 4.29
N GLY A 267 32.67 -12.43 4.88
CA GLY A 267 33.07 -11.25 5.63
C GLY A 267 33.51 -10.06 4.77
N ASP A 268 33.42 -10.16 3.44
CA ASP A 268 33.79 -9.13 2.46
C ASP A 268 32.88 -9.17 1.21
N VAL A 269 33.07 -8.23 0.28
CA VAL A 269 32.36 -8.18 -1.01
C VAL A 269 33.25 -8.80 -2.10
N ARG A 270 32.79 -9.90 -2.71
CA ARG A 270 33.47 -10.65 -3.77
C ARG A 270 32.64 -10.73 -5.04
#